data_AF-A0A968WUT1-F1
#
_entry.id   AF-A0A968WUT1-F1
#
_cell.length_a   1.000
_cell.length_b   1.000
_cell.length_c   1.000
_cell.angle_alpha   90.00
_cell.angle_beta   90.00
_cell.angle_gamma   90.00
#
_symmetry.space_group_name_H-M   'P 1'
#
loop_
_entity.id
_entity.type
_entity.pdbx_description
1 polymer ?
#
loop_
_entity_poly.entity_id
_entity_poly.type
_entity_poly.pdbx_seq_one_letter_code
_entity_poly.pdbx_strand_id
1 'polypeptide(L)'
;MRRRVAWRDSISSGRSFIERGIRNNPKDWSLYRTLGFMLADENKFPAFRDLDEVFLASATAYQNASKCENAPSYIRRAELYSLSRVKGKEKEALALARELYAKNQRAPRLLMLLFVLEAHENPQLELTNRAIELFKTQENAYKNLSILWQRTEEHFPIHGVAQTLQSLEKSMDLPDEKRVSSLPPPPPAGPDEWFNIRNSN
;
A
#
# COMPACT_ATOMS: atom_id res chain seq x y z
N MET A 1 6.97 -20.65 -20.51
CA MET A 1 7.81 -19.49 -20.91
C MET A 1 7.07 -18.47 -21.79
N ARG A 2 6.51 -18.82 -22.96
CA ARG A 2 5.85 -17.86 -23.89
C ARG A 2 4.68 -17.05 -23.30
N ARG A 3 3.80 -17.66 -22.49
CA ARG A 3 2.65 -16.96 -21.86
C ARG A 3 3.06 -15.87 -20.87
N ARG A 4 4.12 -16.09 -20.09
CA ARG A 4 4.64 -15.13 -19.12
C ARG A 4 5.23 -13.90 -19.81
N VAL A 5 5.98 -14.12 -20.89
CA VAL A 5 6.55 -13.04 -21.70
C VAL A 5 5.43 -12.22 -22.34
N ALA A 6 4.48 -12.87 -23.02
CA ALA A 6 3.34 -12.18 -23.63
C ALA A 6 2.49 -11.39 -22.62
N TRP A 7 2.32 -11.90 -21.39
CA TRP A 7 1.66 -11.19 -20.31
C TRP A 7 2.46 -9.94 -19.86
N ARG A 8 3.78 -10.06 -19.67
CA ARG A 8 4.62 -8.89 -19.34
C ARG A 8 4.60 -7.84 -20.46
N ASP A 9 4.62 -8.28 -21.70
CA ASP A 9 4.56 -7.41 -22.89
C ASP A 9 3.22 -6.68 -22.98
N SER A 10 2.11 -7.33 -22.61
CA SER A 10 0.79 -6.68 -22.58
C SER A 10 0.69 -5.61 -21.50
N ILE A 11 1.24 -5.86 -20.30
CA ILE A 11 1.37 -4.85 -19.24
C ILE A 11 2.21 -3.66 -19.73
N SER A 12 3.37 -3.92 -20.32
CA SER A 12 4.27 -2.87 -20.84
C SER A 12 3.62 -2.04 -21.96
N SER A 13 2.86 -2.70 -22.84
CA SER A 13 2.10 -2.04 -23.91
C SER A 13 0.97 -1.19 -23.36
N GLY A 14 0.25 -1.67 -22.35
CA GLY A 14 -0.79 -0.93 -21.65
C GLY A 14 -0.26 0.34 -20.98
N ARG A 15 0.88 0.26 -20.27
CA ARG A 15 1.57 1.43 -19.71
C ARG A 15 1.90 2.45 -20.80
N SER A 16 2.54 1.99 -21.87
CA SER A 16 2.97 2.85 -22.98
C SER A 16 1.78 3.57 -23.66
N PHE A 17 0.63 2.90 -23.75
CA PHE A 17 -0.60 3.47 -24.29
C PHE A 17 -1.14 4.59 -23.38
N ILE A 18 -1.22 4.37 -22.07
CA ILE A 18 -1.67 5.37 -21.10
C ILE A 18 -0.72 6.58 -21.10
N GLU A 19 0.60 6.35 -21.10
CA GLU A 19 1.60 7.42 -21.14
C GLU A 19 1.50 8.28 -22.41
N ARG A 20 1.20 7.68 -23.58
CA ARG A 20 0.87 8.44 -24.80
C ARG A 20 -0.39 9.26 -24.62
N GLY A 21 -1.43 8.69 -24.02
CA GLY A 21 -2.67 9.40 -23.69
C GLY A 21 -2.42 10.64 -22.84
N ILE A 22 -1.59 10.51 -21.79
CA ILE A 22 -1.19 11.63 -20.92
C ILE A 22 -0.45 12.71 -21.69
N ARG A 23 0.51 12.35 -22.57
CA ARG A 23 1.24 13.34 -23.38
C ARG A 23 0.30 14.17 -24.26
N ASN A 24 -0.74 13.54 -24.80
CA ASN A 24 -1.71 14.22 -25.66
C ASN A 24 -2.78 14.97 -24.86
N ASN A 25 -3.03 14.60 -23.60
CA ASN A 25 -4.08 15.16 -22.74
C ASN A 25 -3.53 15.46 -21.32
N PRO A 26 -2.55 16.37 -21.17
CA PRO A 26 -1.80 16.52 -19.92
C PRO A 26 -2.60 17.14 -18.77
N LYS A 27 -3.83 17.58 -19.03
CA LYS A 27 -4.74 18.14 -18.02
C LYS A 27 -5.81 17.14 -17.55
N ASP A 28 -5.88 15.96 -18.15
CA ASP A 28 -6.84 14.93 -17.76
C ASP A 28 -6.32 14.13 -16.57
N TRP A 29 -6.85 14.43 -15.38
CA TRP A 29 -6.50 13.75 -14.14
C TRP A 29 -6.76 12.24 -14.21
N SER A 30 -7.75 11.80 -14.99
CA SER A 30 -8.21 10.41 -15.03
C SER A 30 -7.18 9.50 -15.69
N LEU A 31 -6.41 10.01 -16.66
CA LEU A 31 -5.33 9.28 -17.32
C LEU A 31 -4.15 9.05 -16.36
N TYR A 32 -3.75 10.08 -15.62
CA TYR A 32 -2.73 9.94 -14.57
C TYR A 32 -3.19 8.98 -13.46
N ARG A 33 -4.44 9.10 -13.01
CA ARG A 33 -5.04 8.18 -12.02
C ARG A 33 -5.06 6.73 -12.53
N THR A 34 -5.29 6.54 -13.83
CA THR A 34 -5.27 5.22 -14.48
C THR A 34 -3.85 4.65 -14.54
N LEU A 35 -2.84 5.47 -14.85
CA LEU A 35 -1.44 5.07 -14.79
C LEU A 35 -1.04 4.65 -13.36
N GLY A 36 -1.34 5.50 -12.37
CA GLY A 36 -1.07 5.19 -10.96
C GLY A 36 -1.73 3.88 -10.53
N PHE A 37 -3.00 3.68 -10.88
CA PHE A 37 -3.74 2.46 -10.55
C PHE A 37 -3.13 1.21 -11.19
N MET A 38 -2.73 1.30 -12.47
CA MET A 38 -2.09 0.20 -13.16
C MET A 38 -0.75 -0.19 -12.52
N LEU A 39 0.05 0.79 -12.10
CA LEU A 39 1.37 0.56 -11.49
C LEU A 39 1.28 0.07 -10.04
N ALA A 40 0.22 0.42 -9.29
CA ALA A 40 0.01 0.01 -7.91
C ALA A 40 -0.82 -1.30 -7.76
N ASP A 41 -1.13 -1.97 -8.87
CA ASP A 41 -1.87 -3.24 -8.87
C ASP A 41 -0.92 -4.41 -8.56
N GLU A 42 -1.14 -5.04 -7.41
CA GLU A 42 -0.32 -6.15 -6.89
C GLU A 42 -0.20 -7.32 -7.87
N ASN A 43 -1.24 -7.56 -8.68
CA ASN A 43 -1.24 -8.61 -9.68
C ASN A 43 -0.23 -8.34 -10.81
N LYS A 44 0.26 -7.11 -10.92
CA LYS A 44 1.19 -6.69 -11.98
C LYS A 44 2.61 -6.50 -11.46
N PHE A 45 2.85 -6.52 -10.15
CA PHE A 45 4.20 -6.37 -9.58
C PHE A 45 5.24 -7.31 -10.22
N PRO A 46 4.93 -8.60 -10.48
CA PRO A 46 5.90 -9.51 -11.08
C PRO A 46 6.20 -9.22 -12.57
N ALA A 47 5.49 -8.27 -13.20
CA ALA A 47 5.83 -7.77 -14.52
C ALA A 47 7.01 -6.80 -14.50
N PHE A 48 7.31 -6.20 -13.35
CA PHE A 48 8.33 -5.18 -13.20
C PHE A 48 9.61 -5.75 -12.59
N ARG A 49 10.74 -5.08 -12.86
CA ARG A 49 12.07 -5.48 -12.36
C ARG A 49 12.40 -4.84 -11.02
N ASP A 50 11.99 -3.58 -10.86
CA ASP A 50 12.23 -2.77 -9.68
C ASP A 50 10.89 -2.22 -9.20
N LEU A 51 10.48 -2.61 -8.00
CA LEU A 51 9.20 -2.18 -7.43
C LEU A 51 9.28 -0.78 -6.82
N ASP A 52 10.42 -0.36 -6.30
CA ASP A 52 10.59 0.99 -5.76
C ASP A 52 10.41 2.04 -6.87
N GLU A 53 10.99 1.78 -8.06
CA GLU A 53 10.79 2.62 -9.25
C GLU A 53 9.30 2.69 -9.65
N VAL A 54 8.61 1.55 -9.63
CA VAL A 54 7.19 1.46 -10.01
C VAL A 54 6.29 2.17 -9.01
N PHE A 55 6.52 2.01 -7.71
CA PHE A 55 5.79 2.69 -6.66
C PHE A 55 6.02 4.20 -6.71
N LEU A 56 7.26 4.64 -6.98
CA LEU A 56 7.58 6.05 -7.16
C LEU A 56 6.89 6.62 -8.42
N ALA A 57 6.89 5.89 -9.52
CA ALA A 57 6.17 6.27 -10.73
C ALA A 57 4.66 6.35 -10.50
N SER A 58 4.08 5.42 -9.74
CA SER A 58 2.67 5.44 -9.35
C SER A 58 2.34 6.66 -8.47
N ALA A 59 3.15 6.92 -7.44
CA ALA A 59 3.01 8.09 -6.58
C ALA A 59 3.08 9.39 -7.40
N THR A 60 4.04 9.48 -8.31
CA THR A 60 4.20 10.63 -9.22
C THR A 60 2.99 10.81 -10.13
N ALA A 61 2.43 9.73 -10.66
CA ALA A 61 1.21 9.78 -11.46
C ALA A 61 0.05 10.32 -10.64
N TYR A 62 -0.20 9.82 -9.42
CA TYR A 62 -1.25 10.36 -8.56
C TYR A 62 -1.00 11.81 -8.15
N GLN A 63 0.26 12.20 -7.88
CA GLN A 63 0.61 13.57 -7.58
C GLN A 63 0.25 14.49 -8.77
N ASN A 64 0.61 14.10 -9.99
CA ASN A 64 0.25 14.86 -11.19
C ASN A 64 -1.27 14.91 -11.40
N ALA A 65 -1.98 13.80 -11.18
CA ALA A 65 -3.44 13.78 -11.21
C ALA A 65 -4.03 14.80 -10.22
N SER A 66 -3.46 14.91 -9.02
CA SER A 66 -3.94 15.84 -7.98
C SER A 66 -3.76 17.33 -8.31
N LYS A 67 -2.86 17.65 -9.25
CA LYS A 67 -2.60 19.02 -9.72
C LYS A 67 -3.56 19.45 -10.83
N CYS A 68 -4.30 18.52 -11.43
CA CYS A 68 -5.29 18.80 -12.45
C CYS A 68 -6.59 19.34 -11.84
N GLU A 69 -7.33 20.11 -12.63
CA GLU A 69 -8.65 20.62 -12.22
C GLU A 69 -9.63 19.47 -11.99
N ASN A 70 -10.52 19.64 -11.00
CA ASN A 70 -11.58 18.70 -10.65
C ASN A 70 -11.11 17.28 -10.24
N ALA A 71 -9.82 17.12 -9.94
CA ALA A 71 -9.27 15.87 -9.44
C ALA A 71 -9.92 15.48 -8.11
N PRO A 72 -10.50 14.26 -7.99
CA PRO A 72 -11.10 13.82 -6.74
C PRO A 72 -10.10 13.79 -5.56
N SER A 73 -10.57 14.19 -4.37
CA SER A 73 -9.73 14.27 -3.16
C SER A 73 -9.10 12.93 -2.75
N TYR A 74 -9.69 11.80 -3.15
CA TYR A 74 -9.14 10.47 -2.85
C TYR A 74 -7.81 10.19 -3.57
N ILE A 75 -7.48 10.93 -4.63
CA ILE A 75 -6.23 10.78 -5.39
C ILE A 75 -5.02 10.98 -4.48
N ARG A 76 -5.05 11.96 -3.59
CA ARG A 76 -3.95 12.21 -2.64
C ARG A 76 -3.75 11.03 -1.66
N ARG A 77 -4.82 10.29 -1.32
CA ARG A 77 -4.66 9.04 -0.56
C ARG A 77 -3.97 7.96 -1.39
N ALA A 78 -4.31 7.84 -2.66
CA ALA A 78 -3.66 6.86 -3.55
C ALA A 78 -2.18 7.19 -3.80
N GLU A 79 -1.83 8.48 -3.86
CA GLU A 79 -0.44 8.95 -3.83
C GLU A 79 0.27 8.47 -2.56
N LEU A 80 -0.31 8.71 -1.38
CA LEU A 80 0.26 8.24 -0.11
C LEU A 80 0.49 6.72 -0.13
N TYR A 81 -0.50 5.96 -0.59
CA TYR A 81 -0.41 4.51 -0.61
C TYR A 81 0.77 4.06 -1.48
N SER A 82 0.99 4.70 -2.61
CA SER A 82 2.11 4.35 -3.49
C SER A 82 3.44 4.81 -2.90
N LEU A 83 3.51 6.05 -2.40
CA LEU A 83 4.73 6.64 -1.86
C LEU A 83 5.23 5.92 -0.61
N SER A 84 4.32 5.44 0.25
CA SER A 84 4.68 4.73 1.49
C SER A 84 5.39 3.39 1.24
N ARG A 85 5.30 2.85 0.02
CA ARG A 85 5.97 1.59 -0.37
C ARG A 85 7.38 1.81 -0.90
N VAL A 86 7.76 3.05 -1.21
CA VAL A 86 9.06 3.39 -1.77
C VAL A 86 10.08 3.49 -0.65
N LYS A 87 11.10 2.63 -0.68
CA LYS A 87 12.19 2.69 0.28
C LYS A 87 12.90 4.05 0.24
N GLY A 88 13.12 4.66 1.41
CA GLY A 88 13.79 5.97 1.52
C GLY A 88 12.88 7.18 1.29
N LYS A 89 11.55 6.97 1.16
CA LYS A 89 10.54 8.03 1.05
C LYS A 89 9.62 8.12 2.27
N GLU A 90 10.04 7.54 3.39
CA GLU A 90 9.26 7.46 4.63
C GLU A 90 8.92 8.86 5.16
N LYS A 91 9.85 9.81 5.08
CA LYS A 91 9.62 11.20 5.53
C LYS A 91 8.60 11.92 4.66
N GLU A 92 8.73 11.83 3.33
CA GLU A 92 7.77 12.43 2.41
C GLU A 92 6.37 11.79 2.53
N ALA A 93 6.31 10.47 2.67
CA ALA A 93 5.08 9.75 2.91
C ALA A 93 4.42 10.18 4.23
N LEU A 94 5.21 10.31 5.31
CA LEU A 94 4.70 10.72 6.62
C LEU A 94 4.14 12.15 6.59
N ALA A 95 4.83 13.08 5.93
CA ALA A 95 4.36 14.44 5.74
C ALA A 95 2.99 14.47 5.02
N LEU A 96 2.84 13.67 3.96
CA LEU A 96 1.58 13.52 3.24
C LEU A 96 0.48 12.88 4.11
N ALA A 97 0.81 11.83 4.88
CA ALA A 97 -0.14 11.18 5.78
C ALA A 97 -0.68 12.17 6.82
N ARG A 98 0.20 12.98 7.43
CA ARG A 98 -0.16 14.03 8.38
C ARG A 98 -1.04 15.10 7.75
N GLU A 99 -0.73 15.55 6.53
CA GLU A 99 -1.57 16.51 5.79
C GLU A 99 -2.99 15.96 5.59
N LEU A 100 -3.11 14.72 5.15
CA LEU A 100 -4.42 14.08 4.91
C LEU A 100 -5.19 13.86 6.21
N TYR A 101 -4.50 13.49 7.28
CA TYR A 101 -5.09 13.35 8.61
C TYR A 101 -5.57 14.70 9.17
N ALA A 102 -4.81 15.78 9.00
CA ALA A 102 -5.22 17.13 9.38
C ALA A 102 -6.48 17.60 8.64
N LYS A 103 -6.67 17.16 7.38
CA LYS A 103 -7.89 17.40 6.57
C LYS A 103 -9.07 16.49 6.94
N ASN A 104 -9.08 15.96 8.16
CA ASN A 104 -10.11 15.05 8.69
C ASN A 104 -10.36 13.77 7.87
N GLN A 105 -9.39 13.31 7.07
CA GLN A 105 -9.51 12.02 6.40
C GLN A 105 -9.19 10.88 7.38
N ARG A 106 -10.06 9.86 7.43
CA ARG A 106 -9.98 8.76 8.41
C ARG A 106 -10.07 7.37 7.76
N ALA A 107 -9.76 7.27 6.47
CA ALA A 107 -9.76 5.98 5.79
C ALA A 107 -8.81 5.00 6.50
N PRO A 108 -9.21 3.74 6.77
CA PRO A 108 -8.40 2.82 7.57
C PRO A 108 -6.97 2.68 7.09
N ARG A 109 -6.74 2.54 5.78
CA ARG A 109 -5.39 2.43 5.19
C ARG A 109 -4.56 3.69 5.38
N LEU A 110 -5.15 4.89 5.35
CA LEU A 110 -4.43 6.12 5.71
C LEU A 110 -3.96 6.07 7.16
N LEU A 111 -4.82 5.64 8.10
CA LEU A 111 -4.47 5.57 9.52
C LEU A 111 -3.41 4.50 9.80
N MET A 112 -3.50 3.35 9.13
CA MET A 112 -2.47 2.31 9.19
C MET A 112 -1.10 2.84 8.70
N LEU A 113 -1.08 3.57 7.59
CA LEU A 113 0.17 4.14 7.07
C LEU A 113 0.71 5.26 7.94
N LEU A 114 -0.16 6.13 8.47
CA LEU A 114 0.25 7.14 9.45
C LEU A 114 0.92 6.48 10.66
N PHE A 115 0.31 5.42 11.20
CA PHE A 115 0.86 4.68 12.33
C PHE A 115 2.26 4.11 12.05
N VAL A 116 2.44 3.34 10.97
CA VAL A 116 3.74 2.71 10.69
C VAL A 116 4.82 3.72 10.31
N LEU A 117 4.45 4.84 9.69
CA LEU A 117 5.39 5.90 9.36
C LEU A 117 5.80 6.71 10.61
N GLU A 118 4.88 6.96 11.55
CA GLU A 118 5.22 7.55 12.85
C GLU A 118 6.10 6.62 13.70
N ALA A 119 5.82 5.32 13.67
CA ALA A 119 6.67 4.31 14.32
C ALA A 119 8.09 4.26 13.74
N HIS A 120 8.23 4.47 12.42
CA HIS A 120 9.53 4.59 11.77
C HIS A 120 10.26 5.89 12.15
N GLU A 121 9.57 7.02 12.19
CA GLU A 121 10.16 8.33 12.52
C GLU A 121 10.61 8.40 13.99
N ASN A 122 9.82 7.83 14.90
CA ASN A 122 10.11 7.86 16.34
C ASN A 122 10.01 6.46 16.97
N PRO A 123 11.14 5.74 17.08
CA PRO A 123 11.19 4.42 17.74
C PRO A 123 10.83 4.42 19.23
N GLN A 124 10.81 5.60 19.88
CA GLN A 124 10.44 5.74 21.31
C GLN A 124 8.95 6.08 21.51
N LEU A 125 8.17 6.12 20.44
CA LEU A 125 6.74 6.38 20.51
C LEU A 125 6.02 5.24 21.25
N GLU A 126 5.10 5.58 22.16
CA GLU A 126 4.19 4.62 22.80
C GLU A 126 3.15 4.09 21.78
N LEU A 127 3.56 3.08 21.02
CA LEU A 127 2.84 2.59 19.84
C LEU A 127 1.43 2.06 20.15
N THR A 128 1.26 1.33 21.25
CA THR A 128 -0.06 0.78 21.63
C THR A 128 -1.07 1.91 21.90
N ASN A 129 -0.67 2.92 22.67
CA ASN A 129 -1.52 4.09 22.95
C ASN A 129 -1.83 4.86 21.66
N ARG A 130 -0.82 5.03 20.79
CA ARG A 130 -1.00 5.70 19.50
C ARG A 130 -1.98 4.95 18.59
N ALA A 131 -1.86 3.63 18.52
CA ALA A 131 -2.78 2.80 17.73
C ALA A 131 -4.22 2.94 18.25
N ILE A 132 -4.42 2.89 19.57
CA ILE A 132 -5.76 3.08 20.18
C ILE A 132 -6.29 4.49 19.90
N GLU A 133 -5.46 5.53 19.91
CA GLU A 133 -5.88 6.90 19.59
C GLU A 133 -6.40 7.01 18.13
N LEU A 134 -5.66 6.41 17.19
CA LEU A 134 -5.99 6.43 15.77
C LEU A 134 -7.24 5.60 15.46
N PHE A 135 -7.34 4.39 16.03
CA PHE A 135 -8.41 3.43 15.74
C PHE A 135 -9.55 3.41 16.77
N LYS A 136 -9.49 4.29 17.77
CA LYS A 136 -10.46 4.53 18.86
C LYS A 136 -10.56 3.45 19.91
N THR A 137 -10.35 2.18 19.58
CA THR A 137 -10.40 1.06 20.55
C THR A 137 -9.27 0.07 20.31
N GLN A 138 -8.98 -0.76 21.31
CA GLN A 138 -7.99 -1.84 21.20
C GLN A 138 -8.39 -2.86 20.14
N GLU A 139 -9.67 -3.22 20.05
CA GLU A 139 -10.19 -4.19 19.08
C GLU A 139 -10.04 -3.67 17.65
N ASN A 140 -10.35 -2.39 17.43
CA ASN A 140 -10.19 -1.77 16.12
C ASN A 140 -8.71 -1.61 15.73
N ALA A 141 -7.85 -1.26 16.69
CA ALA A 141 -6.41 -1.24 16.48
C ALA A 141 -5.89 -2.63 16.08
N TYR A 142 -6.24 -3.65 16.86
CA TYR A 142 -5.86 -5.04 16.59
C TYR A 142 -6.35 -5.52 15.23
N LYS A 143 -7.63 -5.28 14.90
CA LYS A 143 -8.21 -5.65 13.60
C LYS A 143 -7.47 -5.03 12.43
N ASN A 144 -7.24 -3.71 12.45
CA ASN A 144 -6.60 -3.01 11.33
C ASN A 144 -5.13 -3.41 11.19
N LEU A 145 -4.38 -3.47 12.29
CA LEU A 145 -2.98 -3.88 12.26
C LEU A 145 -2.80 -5.35 11.87
N SER A 146 -3.75 -6.23 12.23
CA SER A 146 -3.75 -7.62 11.77
C SER A 146 -3.93 -7.74 10.26
N ILE A 147 -4.82 -6.92 9.67
CA ILE A 147 -5.00 -6.88 8.20
C ILE A 147 -3.69 -6.45 7.53
N LEU A 148 -3.02 -5.42 8.04
CA LEU A 148 -1.74 -4.98 7.49
C LEU A 148 -0.66 -6.05 7.63
N TRP A 149 -0.57 -6.71 8.79
CA TRP A 149 0.38 -7.79 9.05
C TRP A 149 0.20 -8.98 8.09
N GLN A 150 -1.05 -9.32 7.79
CA GLN A 150 -1.39 -10.44 6.91
C GLN A 150 -1.28 -10.11 5.43
N ARG A 151 -1.12 -8.84 5.02
CA ARG A 151 -1.12 -8.44 3.60
C ARG A 151 0.24 -7.97 3.12
N THR A 152 1.25 -8.80 3.30
CA THR A 152 2.63 -8.46 2.93
C THR A 152 2.84 -8.35 1.42
N GLU A 153 1.98 -9.01 0.63
CA GLU A 153 1.95 -8.92 -0.84
C GLU A 153 1.64 -7.50 -1.34
N GLU A 154 1.03 -6.66 -0.50
CA GLU A 154 0.77 -5.25 -0.84
C GLU A 154 2.03 -4.37 -0.69
N HIS A 155 3.16 -4.91 -0.22
CA HIS A 155 4.46 -4.24 -0.02
C HIS A 155 4.43 -2.98 0.86
N PHE A 156 3.45 -2.87 1.77
CA PHE A 156 3.41 -1.77 2.72
C PHE A 156 4.42 -1.95 3.86
N PRO A 157 4.93 -0.84 4.44
CA PRO A 157 5.78 -0.92 5.62
C PRO A 157 5.00 -1.42 6.83
N ILE A 158 5.68 -2.16 7.70
CA ILE A 158 5.11 -2.81 8.89
C ILE A 158 5.83 -2.41 10.19
N HIS A 159 6.49 -1.24 10.20
CA HIS A 159 7.20 -0.75 11.37
C HIS A 159 6.28 -0.66 12.59
N GLY A 160 6.73 -1.23 13.71
CA GLY A 160 5.98 -1.23 14.98
C GLY A 160 4.74 -2.13 15.02
N VAL A 161 4.33 -2.76 13.91
CA VAL A 161 3.10 -3.57 13.82
C VAL A 161 3.19 -4.81 14.72
N ALA A 162 4.25 -5.61 14.59
CA ALA A 162 4.42 -6.83 15.38
C ALA A 162 4.41 -6.57 16.89
N GLN A 163 5.21 -5.59 17.35
CA GLN A 163 5.28 -5.19 18.76
C GLN A 163 3.91 -4.75 19.28
N THR A 164 3.18 -3.97 18.47
CA THR A 164 1.87 -3.46 18.87
C THR A 164 0.81 -4.56 18.91
N LEU A 165 0.83 -5.49 17.95
CA LEU A 165 -0.04 -6.67 17.98
C LEU A 165 0.21 -7.51 19.23
N GLN A 166 1.46 -7.83 19.55
CA GLN A 166 1.81 -8.57 20.77
C GLN A 166 1.32 -7.84 22.04
N SER A 167 1.48 -6.52 22.09
CA SER A 167 1.01 -5.72 23.24
C SER A 167 -0.52 -5.73 23.35
N LEU A 168 -1.25 -5.63 22.24
CA LEU A 168 -2.72 -5.67 22.21
C LEU A 168 -3.26 -7.05 22.55
N GLU A 169 -2.66 -8.11 22.00
CA GLU A 169 -3.02 -9.51 22.29
C GLU A 169 -2.89 -9.82 23.78
N LYS A 170 -1.80 -9.34 24.40
CA LYS A 170 -1.59 -9.47 25.85
C LYS A 170 -2.60 -8.65 26.65
N SER A 171 -2.88 -7.40 26.27
CA SER A 171 -3.83 -6.57 27.02
C SER A 171 -5.27 -7.05 26.92
N MET A 172 -5.62 -7.73 25.83
CA MET A 172 -6.96 -8.28 25.56
C MET A 172 -7.11 -9.73 26.04
N ASP A 173 -6.07 -10.34 26.62
CA ASP A 173 -6.04 -11.74 27.05
C ASP A 173 -6.48 -12.72 25.94
N LEU A 174 -5.97 -12.51 24.71
CA LEU A 174 -6.34 -13.37 23.58
C LEU A 174 -5.69 -14.75 23.73
N PRO A 175 -6.46 -15.84 23.51
CA PRO A 175 -5.93 -17.20 23.49
C PRO A 175 -4.99 -17.38 22.29
N ASP A 176 -4.01 -18.27 22.41
CA ASP A 176 -2.91 -18.43 21.44
C ASP A 176 -3.40 -18.69 20.02
N GLU A 177 -4.50 -19.42 19.84
CA GLU A 177 -5.05 -19.76 18.52
C GLU A 177 -5.66 -18.56 17.79
N LYS A 178 -5.90 -17.45 18.51
CA LYS A 178 -6.45 -16.20 17.96
C LYS A 178 -5.40 -15.10 17.76
N ARG A 179 -4.15 -15.35 18.16
CA ARG A 179 -3.05 -14.40 18.01
C ARG A 179 -2.59 -14.39 16.55
N VAL A 180 -2.67 -13.23 15.90
CA VAL A 180 -2.22 -13.07 14.52
C VAL A 180 -0.71 -12.88 14.47
N SER A 181 -0.09 -12.39 15.56
CA SER A 181 1.35 -12.24 15.66
C SER A 181 2.14 -13.56 15.56
N SER A 182 1.48 -14.70 15.83
CA SER A 182 2.05 -16.05 15.75
C SER A 182 1.86 -16.71 14.38
N LEU A 183 1.02 -16.13 13.51
CA LEU A 183 0.77 -16.67 12.18
C LEU A 183 1.83 -16.16 11.19
N PRO A 184 2.40 -17.04 10.35
CA PRO A 184 3.25 -16.58 9.26
C PRO A 184 2.43 -15.73 8.29
N PRO A 185 3.01 -14.68 7.67
CA PRO A 185 2.32 -13.96 6.61
C PRO A 185 1.99 -14.94 5.46
N PRO A 186 0.83 -14.77 4.81
CA PRO A 186 0.46 -15.63 3.69
C PRO A 186 1.49 -15.49 2.56
N PRO A 187 1.75 -16.57 1.80
CA PRO A 187 2.62 -16.48 0.63
C PRO A 187 2.02 -15.51 -0.39
N PRO A 188 2.84 -14.70 -1.08
CA PRO A 188 2.33 -13.79 -2.10
C PRO A 188 1.70 -14.59 -3.25
N ALA A 189 0.44 -14.31 -3.56
CA ALA A 189 -0.20 -14.84 -4.76
C ALA A 189 0.51 -14.24 -5.98
N GLY A 190 1.00 -15.11 -6.86
CA GLY A 190 1.86 -14.69 -7.97
C GLY A 190 1.57 -15.41 -9.29
N PRO A 191 2.12 -14.90 -10.40
CA PRO A 191 1.94 -15.50 -11.72
C PRO A 191 2.47 -16.93 -11.78
N ASP A 192 3.39 -17.32 -10.90
CA ASP A 192 3.79 -18.72 -10.77
C ASP A 192 2.57 -19.61 -10.48
N GLU A 193 1.67 -19.22 -9.58
CA GLU A 193 0.44 -19.97 -9.32
C GLU A 193 -0.52 -19.92 -10.53
N TRP A 194 -0.72 -18.75 -11.16
CA TRP A 194 -1.64 -18.61 -12.30
C TRP A 194 -1.23 -19.41 -13.53
N PHE A 195 0.08 -19.54 -13.76
CA PHE A 195 0.61 -20.27 -14.91
C PHE A 195 0.87 -21.76 -14.61
N ASN A 196 0.86 -22.19 -13.35
CA ASN A 196 1.10 -23.57 -12.93
C ASN A 196 -0.18 -24.42 -12.74
N ILE A 197 -1.40 -23.84 -12.83
CA ILE A 197 -2.71 -24.55 -12.67
C ILE A 197 -3.03 -25.54 -13.83
N ARG A 198 -2.05 -25.96 -14.64
CA ARG A 198 -2.27 -26.99 -15.67
C ARG A 198 -1.18 -28.05 -15.63
N ASN A 199 -1.19 -28.89 -14.60
CA ASN A 199 -0.59 -30.23 -14.63
C ASN A 199 -1.39 -31.28 -13.82
N SER A 200 -2.58 -30.92 -13.33
CA SER A 200 -3.50 -31.84 -12.66
C SER A 200 -4.83 -31.83 -13.41
N ASN A 201 -4.88 -32.62 -14.48
CA ASN A 201 -6.08 -33.20 -15.08
C ASN A 201 -5.66 -34.51 -15.74
#